data_AF-A0A8K1D3Q7-F1
#
_entry.id   AF-A0A8K1D3Q7-F1
#
_cell.length_a   1.000
_cell.length_b   1.000
_cell.length_c   1.000
_cell.angle_alpha   90.00
_cell.angle_beta   90.00
_cell.angle_gamma   90.00
#
_symmetry.space_group_name_H-M   'P 1'
#
loop_
_entity.id
_entity.type
_entity.pdbx_description
1 polymer ?
#
loop_
_entity_poly.entity_id
_entity_poly.type
_entity_poly.pdbx_seq_one_letter_code
_entity_poly.pdbx_strand_id
1 'polypeptide(L)'
;MSGQLKTKQYRELRQRLKERKPEFLRYDADKFFKLGRQEKWRRPYGRDNKTRLKIRGFPPKVSVGYRLPKDIRYLHPTGLKKVIVNNVDELIKLKDQKDNVIVIIGGTVGFKKRLDIINKAKELGIKVSNEGVM
;
A
#
# COMPACT_ATOMS: atom_id res chain seq x y z
N MET A 1 -26.83 1.94 -6.93
CA MET A 1 -26.59 2.06 -5.46
C MET A 1 -26.11 0.72 -4.87
N SER A 2 -24.85 0.32 -5.08
CA SER A 2 -24.35 -1.01 -4.69
C SER A 2 -22.96 -1.02 -4.01
N GLY A 3 -22.44 0.16 -3.64
CA GLY A 3 -21.02 0.32 -3.27
C GLY A 3 -20.68 0.34 -1.78
N GLN A 4 -21.62 0.68 -0.88
CA GLN A 4 -21.27 0.95 0.52
C GLN A 4 -21.27 -0.29 1.43
N LEU A 5 -22.12 -1.29 1.17
CA LEU A 5 -22.24 -2.52 1.99
C LEU A 5 -20.96 -3.38 1.98
N LYS A 6 -20.07 -3.20 0.98
CA LYS A 6 -18.84 -3.99 0.82
C LYS A 6 -17.63 -3.40 1.55
N THR A 7 -17.64 -2.12 1.97
CA THR A 7 -16.44 -1.43 2.47
C THR A 7 -15.97 -1.95 3.83
N LYS A 8 -16.91 -2.19 4.77
CA LYS A 8 -16.59 -2.73 6.11
C LYS A 8 -16.07 -4.17 5.99
N GLN A 9 -16.77 -5.01 5.23
CA GLN A 9 -16.37 -6.39 4.97
C GLN A 9 -14.99 -6.49 4.30
N TYR A 10 -14.70 -5.61 3.33
CA TYR A 10 -13.39 -5.55 2.69
C TYR A 10 -12.28 -5.10 3.63
N ARG A 11 -12.57 -4.16 4.53
CA ARG A 11 -11.63 -3.71 5.56
C ARG A 11 -11.27 -4.85 6.51
N GLU A 12 -12.29 -5.55 7.01
CA GLU A 12 -12.12 -6.71 7.91
C GLU A 12 -11.37 -7.86 7.22
N LEU A 13 -11.75 -8.21 5.99
CA LEU A 13 -11.06 -9.24 5.20
C LEU A 13 -9.60 -8.87 4.95
N ARG A 14 -9.33 -7.62 4.59
CA ARG A 14 -7.97 -7.12 4.38
C ARG A 14 -7.15 -7.16 5.67
N GLN A 15 -7.74 -6.78 6.80
CA GLN A 15 -7.08 -6.83 8.09
C GLN A 15 -6.72 -8.27 8.46
N ARG A 16 -7.68 -9.20 8.39
CA ARG A 16 -7.47 -10.63 8.65
C ARG A 16 -6.37 -11.23 7.78
N LEU A 17 -6.35 -10.90 6.49
CA LEU A 17 -5.32 -11.38 5.56
C LEU A 17 -3.95 -10.72 5.81
N LYS A 18 -3.93 -9.46 6.26
CA LYS A 18 -2.69 -8.74 6.62
C LYS A 18 -2.10 -9.30 7.90
N GLU A 19 -2.90 -9.61 8.91
CA GLU A 19 -2.47 -10.22 10.18
C GLU A 19 -1.81 -11.58 9.96
N ARG A 20 -2.34 -12.37 9.02
CA ARG A 20 -1.74 -13.67 8.63
C ARG A 20 -0.49 -13.52 7.77
N LYS A 21 -0.23 -12.33 7.20
CA LYS A 21 0.88 -12.12 6.28
C LYS A 21 2.13 -11.75 7.09
N PRO A 22 3.16 -12.61 7.10
CA PRO A 22 4.42 -12.32 7.74
C PRO A 22 5.18 -11.25 6.95
N GLU A 23 6.13 -10.61 7.62
CA GLU A 23 7.13 -9.78 6.94
C GLU A 23 8.11 -10.69 6.19
N PHE A 24 8.24 -10.45 4.88
CA PHE A 24 9.09 -11.26 4.02
C PHE A 24 10.49 -10.68 3.98
N LEU A 25 11.32 -11.12 4.91
CA LEU A 25 12.75 -10.79 4.98
C LEU A 25 13.60 -11.91 4.38
N ARG A 26 14.83 -11.58 4.00
CA ARG A 26 15.83 -12.57 3.57
C ARG A 26 16.12 -13.56 4.70
N TYR A 27 16.43 -14.80 4.33
CA TYR A 27 16.93 -15.81 5.26
C TYR A 27 18.17 -15.30 6.02
N ASP A 28 18.21 -15.51 7.34
CA ASP A 28 19.24 -15.03 8.28
C ASP A 28 19.44 -13.49 8.31
N ALA A 29 18.43 -12.70 7.89
CA ALA A 29 18.47 -11.24 7.98
C ALA A 29 18.56 -10.73 9.43
N ASP A 30 17.99 -11.49 10.36
CA ASP A 30 18.03 -11.28 11.81
C ASP A 30 19.42 -11.52 12.42
N LYS A 31 20.20 -12.45 11.86
CA LYS A 31 21.52 -12.82 12.39
C LYS A 31 22.65 -11.92 11.90
N PHE A 32 22.58 -11.49 10.63
CA PHE A 32 23.65 -10.74 9.99
C PHE A 32 23.22 -9.30 9.70
N PHE A 33 23.86 -8.34 10.36
CA PHE A 33 23.59 -6.91 10.18
C PHE A 33 23.62 -6.45 8.70
N LYS A 34 24.59 -6.96 7.92
CA LYS A 34 24.71 -6.69 6.48
C LYS A 34 23.47 -7.11 5.68
N LEU A 35 22.81 -8.19 6.09
CA LEU A 35 21.60 -8.70 5.46
C LEU A 35 20.35 -7.98 5.99
N GLY A 36 20.28 -7.75 7.30
CA GLY A 36 19.19 -7.04 7.98
C GLY A 36 18.97 -5.62 7.48
N ARG A 37 20.05 -4.83 7.31
CA ARG A 37 19.98 -3.43 6.82
C ARG A 37 19.23 -3.28 5.50
N GLN A 38 19.15 -4.33 4.69
CA GLN A 38 18.53 -4.25 3.38
C GLN A 38 17.01 -4.38 3.43
N GLU A 39 16.42 -4.97 4.48
CA GLU A 39 14.97 -5.24 4.63
C GLU A 39 14.30 -5.77 3.34
N LYS A 40 15.03 -6.60 2.60
CA LYS A 40 14.65 -7.08 1.26
C LYS A 40 14.41 -8.58 1.28
N TRP A 41 13.36 -9.03 0.60
CA TRP A 41 13.19 -10.44 0.27
C TRP A 41 14.19 -10.86 -0.82
N ARG A 42 14.77 -12.06 -0.66
CA ARG A 42 15.48 -12.77 -1.73
C ARG A 42 15.04 -14.22 -1.72
N ARG A 43 14.84 -14.80 -2.91
CA ARG A 43 14.50 -16.22 -3.04
C ARG A 43 15.60 -17.05 -2.38
N PRO A 44 15.29 -17.93 -1.42
CA PRO A 44 16.29 -18.81 -0.81
C PRO A 44 16.73 -19.87 -1.82
N TYR A 45 18.04 -20.07 -1.90
CA TYR A 45 18.71 -21.10 -2.70
C TYR A 45 19.52 -22.02 -1.77
N GLY A 46 20.06 -23.10 -2.32
CA GLY A 46 20.87 -24.08 -1.58
C GLY A 46 20.09 -25.31 -1.14
N ARG A 47 20.77 -26.47 -1.14
CA ARG A 47 20.16 -27.78 -0.85
C ARG A 47 19.60 -27.84 0.57
N ASP A 48 20.33 -27.30 1.55
CA ASP A 48 19.98 -27.45 2.97
C ASP A 48 19.27 -26.22 3.56
N ASN A 49 18.85 -25.27 2.71
CA ASN A 49 18.17 -24.07 3.19
C ASN A 49 16.79 -24.40 3.78
N LYS A 50 16.63 -24.14 5.08
CA LYS A 50 15.44 -24.53 5.87
C LYS A 50 14.17 -23.79 5.45
N THR A 51 14.26 -22.51 5.09
CA THR A 51 13.13 -21.75 4.52
C THR A 51 12.75 -22.24 3.13
N ARG A 52 13.72 -22.68 2.30
CA ARG A 52 13.43 -23.32 1.00
C ARG A 52 12.67 -24.62 1.18
N LEU A 53 13.09 -25.44 2.13
CA LEU A 53 12.48 -26.72 2.52
C LEU A 53 11.17 -26.57 3.30
N LYS A 54 10.82 -25.34 3.74
CA LYS A 54 9.63 -25.01 4.54
C LYS A 54 9.57 -25.76 5.89
N ILE A 55 10.71 -25.90 6.56
CA ILE A 55 10.79 -26.53 7.88
C ILE A 55 10.10 -25.65 8.93
N ARG A 56 9.36 -26.29 9.86
CA ARG A 56 8.69 -25.61 10.99
C ARG A 56 9.71 -24.83 11.84
N GLY A 57 9.33 -23.64 12.30
CA GLY A 57 10.19 -22.75 13.11
C GLY A 57 11.04 -21.78 12.29
N PHE A 58 11.10 -21.93 10.96
CA PHE A 58 11.77 -20.98 10.07
C PHE A 58 10.76 -20.03 9.40
N PRO A 59 11.20 -18.82 8.99
CA PRO A 59 10.33 -17.88 8.30
C PRO A 59 9.67 -18.51 7.07
N PRO A 60 8.38 -18.24 6.82
CA PRO A 60 7.66 -18.79 5.68
C PRO A 60 8.14 -18.19 4.36
N LYS A 61 8.15 -19.02 3.33
CA LYS A 61 8.51 -18.61 1.96
C LYS A 61 7.36 -17.85 1.30
N VAL A 62 7.70 -16.78 0.58
CA VAL A 62 6.75 -16.04 -0.28
C VAL A 62 6.03 -16.99 -1.24
N SER A 63 4.70 -16.87 -1.31
CA SER A 63 3.83 -17.64 -2.22
C SER A 63 2.67 -16.77 -2.74
N VAL A 64 2.04 -17.22 -3.83
CA VAL A 64 0.88 -16.52 -4.43
C VAL A 64 -0.33 -16.51 -3.47
N GLY A 65 -0.41 -17.44 -2.52
CA GLY A 65 -1.51 -17.53 -1.54
C GLY A 65 -1.62 -16.33 -0.59
N TYR A 66 -0.54 -15.57 -0.39
CA TYR A 66 -0.56 -14.35 0.43
C TYR A 66 -1.16 -13.13 -0.29
N ARG A 67 -1.65 -13.32 -1.52
CA ARG A 67 -2.15 -12.24 -2.36
C ARG A 67 -3.57 -11.86 -1.96
N LEU A 68 -3.84 -10.56 -1.91
CA LEU A 68 -5.21 -10.04 -1.68
C LEU A 68 -6.16 -10.39 -2.84
N PRO A 69 -7.47 -10.59 -2.56
CA PRO A 69 -8.51 -10.73 -3.57
C PRO A 69 -8.48 -9.60 -4.59
N LYS A 70 -8.89 -9.87 -5.84
CA LYS A 70 -8.81 -8.91 -6.95
C LYS A 70 -9.56 -7.61 -6.64
N ASP A 71 -10.74 -7.72 -6.03
CA ASP A 71 -11.63 -6.58 -5.77
C ASP A 71 -11.06 -5.56 -4.78
N ILE A 72 -10.20 -6.00 -3.86
CA ILE A 72 -9.64 -5.16 -2.78
C ILE A 72 -8.20 -4.74 -3.08
N ARG A 73 -7.53 -5.47 -3.98
CA ARG A 73 -6.13 -5.23 -4.31
C ARG A 73 -5.97 -3.82 -4.87
N TYR A 74 -4.89 -3.13 -4.46
CA TYR A 74 -4.55 -1.76 -4.86
C TYR A 74 -5.44 -0.64 -4.30
N LEU A 75 -6.51 -0.96 -3.56
CA LEU A 75 -7.33 0.06 -2.92
C LEU A 75 -6.68 0.63 -1.64
N HIS A 76 -7.00 1.89 -1.33
CA HIS A 76 -6.76 2.49 -0.03
C HIS A 76 -7.63 1.81 1.05
N PRO A 77 -7.28 1.83 2.35
CA PRO A 77 -8.16 1.36 3.42
C PRO A 77 -9.59 1.94 3.39
N THR A 78 -9.76 3.13 2.81
CA THR A 78 -11.07 3.78 2.56
C THR A 78 -11.88 3.11 1.44
N GLY A 79 -11.28 2.22 0.65
CA GLY A 79 -11.90 1.59 -0.53
C GLY A 79 -11.71 2.37 -1.84
N LEU A 80 -11.04 3.52 -1.79
CA LEU A 80 -10.78 4.37 -2.97
C LEU A 80 -9.48 3.97 -3.68
N LYS A 81 -9.39 4.21 -5.00
CA LYS A 81 -8.17 4.03 -5.77
C LYS A 81 -7.19 5.15 -5.48
N LYS A 82 -5.93 4.82 -5.19
CA LYS A 82 -4.88 5.81 -4.93
C LYS A 82 -4.38 6.39 -6.25
N VAL A 83 -4.34 7.72 -6.36
CA VAL A 83 -3.72 8.43 -7.49
C VAL A 83 -2.70 9.42 -6.93
N ILE A 84 -1.50 9.43 -7.52
CA ILE A 84 -0.44 10.38 -7.14
C ILE A 84 -0.60 11.62 -8.03
N VAL A 85 -0.56 12.80 -7.41
CA VAL A 85 -0.70 14.09 -8.09
C VAL A 85 0.46 15.01 -7.73
N ASN A 86 0.99 15.71 -8.73
CA ASN A 86 2.11 16.63 -8.58
C ASN A 86 1.76 18.10 -8.88
N ASN A 87 0.63 18.36 -9.53
CA ASN A 87 0.19 19.69 -9.92
C ASN A 87 -1.34 19.83 -9.83
N VAL A 88 -1.84 21.06 -9.98
CA VAL A 88 -3.27 21.37 -9.92
C VAL A 88 -4.02 20.85 -11.15
N ASP A 89 -3.38 20.81 -12.31
CA ASP A 89 -4.01 20.38 -13.57
C ASP A 89 -4.40 18.89 -13.54
N GLU A 90 -3.54 18.04 -12.99
CA GLU A 90 -3.80 16.62 -12.73
C GLU A 90 -4.99 16.44 -11.78
N LEU A 91 -5.14 17.35 -10.81
CA LEU A 91 -6.27 17.32 -9.88
C LEU A 91 -7.59 17.70 -10.57
N ILE A 92 -7.56 18.66 -11.50
CA ILE A 92 -8.73 19.04 -12.31
C ILE A 92 -9.19 17.87 -13.19
N LYS A 93 -8.25 17.13 -13.81
CA LYS A 93 -8.58 15.95 -14.62
C LYS A 93 -9.27 14.84 -13.83
N LEU A 94 -9.10 14.81 -12.50
CA LEU A 94 -9.71 13.81 -11.62
C LEU A 94 -11.09 14.22 -11.10
N LYS A 95 -11.60 15.40 -11.46
CA LYS A 95 -12.89 15.94 -10.98
C LYS A 95 -14.06 14.96 -11.21
N ASP A 96 -14.10 14.34 -12.38
CA ASP A 96 -15.19 13.42 -12.76
C ASP A 96 -15.13 12.08 -12.02
N GLN A 97 -13.99 11.75 -11.41
CA GLN A 97 -13.75 10.49 -10.70
C GLN A 97 -13.62 10.66 -9.18
N LYS A 98 -14.03 11.81 -8.64
CA LYS A 98 -13.84 12.21 -7.23
C LYS A 98 -14.32 11.16 -6.21
N ASP A 99 -15.43 10.47 -6.49
CA ASP A 99 -16.03 9.51 -5.55
C ASP A 99 -15.29 8.15 -5.51
N ASN A 100 -14.43 7.89 -6.50
CA ASN A 100 -13.72 6.63 -6.65
C ASN A 100 -12.22 6.73 -6.32
N VAL A 101 -11.69 7.95 -6.20
CA VAL A 101 -10.26 8.23 -6.11
C VAL A 101 -9.91 8.90 -4.78
N ILE A 102 -8.75 8.55 -4.24
CA ILE A 102 -8.08 9.31 -3.18
C ILE A 102 -6.74 9.80 -3.71
N VAL A 103 -6.50 11.10 -3.54
CA VAL A 103 -5.29 11.75 -4.04
C VAL A 103 -4.17 11.67 -3.01
N ILE A 104 -2.96 11.37 -3.46
CA ILE A 104 -1.73 11.45 -2.70
C ILE A 104 -0.86 12.51 -3.37
N ILE A 105 -0.52 13.57 -2.65
CA ILE A 105 0.38 14.59 -3.18
C ILE A 105 1.80 14.03 -3.20
N GLY A 106 2.50 14.14 -4.33
CA GLY A 106 3.88 13.69 -4.49
C GLY A 106 4.83 14.30 -3.46
N GLY A 107 5.82 13.52 -3.02
CA GLY A 107 6.80 13.96 -2.01
C GLY A 107 7.78 15.02 -2.51
N THR A 108 7.90 15.21 -3.83
CA THR A 108 8.75 16.21 -4.46
C THR A 108 8.09 17.59 -4.56
N VAL A 109 6.79 17.69 -4.27
CA VAL A 109 6.05 18.95 -4.35
C VAL A 109 6.40 19.83 -3.16
N GLY A 110 6.97 21.01 -3.40
CA GLY A 110 7.29 21.97 -2.35
C GLY A 110 6.04 22.56 -1.68
N PHE A 111 6.23 23.07 -0.45
CA PHE A 111 5.15 23.53 0.43
C PHE A 111 4.14 24.47 -0.23
N LYS A 112 4.62 25.50 -0.97
CA LYS A 112 3.76 26.46 -1.66
C LYS A 112 2.76 25.78 -2.61
N LYS A 113 3.26 24.90 -3.49
CA LYS A 113 2.42 24.14 -4.43
C LYS A 113 1.52 23.14 -3.72
N ARG A 114 1.97 22.54 -2.60
CA ARG A 114 1.12 21.67 -1.79
C ARG A 114 -0.09 22.42 -1.24
N LEU A 115 0.09 23.65 -0.74
CA LEU A 115 -1.00 24.49 -0.25
C LEU A 115 -2.03 24.76 -1.36
N ASP A 116 -1.56 25.14 -2.55
CA ASP A 116 -2.41 25.39 -3.71
C ASP A 116 -3.22 24.14 -4.09
N ILE A 117 -2.57 22.97 -4.12
CA ILE A 117 -3.22 21.69 -4.41
C ILE A 117 -4.27 21.34 -3.34
N ILE A 118 -3.98 21.54 -2.05
CA ILE A 118 -4.90 21.27 -0.95
C ILE A 118 -6.13 22.19 -1.02
N ASN A 119 -5.92 23.48 -1.25
CA ASN A 119 -7.01 24.44 -1.39
C ASN A 119 -7.90 24.08 -2.59
N LYS A 120 -7.30 23.76 -3.74
CA LYS A 120 -8.06 23.32 -4.91
C LYS A 120 -8.78 21.99 -4.68
N ALA A 121 -8.16 21.05 -3.99
CA ALA A 121 -8.78 19.77 -3.64
C ALA A 121 -10.02 19.95 -2.77
N LYS A 122 -9.97 20.87 -1.81
CA LYS A 122 -11.12 21.25 -0.97
C LYS A 122 -12.25 21.87 -1.79
N GLU A 123 -11.93 22.79 -2.70
CA GLU A 123 -12.92 23.38 -3.62
C GLU A 123 -13.62 22.33 -4.48
N LEU A 124 -12.87 21.33 -4.97
CA LEU A 124 -13.40 20.27 -5.84
C LEU A 124 -14.02 19.10 -5.05
N GLY A 125 -13.89 19.09 -3.72
CA GLY A 125 -14.38 18.02 -2.85
C GLY A 125 -13.63 16.69 -3.01
N ILE A 126 -12.38 16.74 -3.47
CA ILE A 126 -11.53 15.55 -3.65
C ILE A 126 -10.79 15.25 -2.34
N LYS A 127 -10.83 14.00 -1.88
CA LYS A 127 -10.16 13.58 -0.65
C LYS A 127 -8.65 13.43 -0.88
N VAL A 128 -7.84 14.07 -0.03
CA VAL A 128 -6.39 13.93 -0.05
C VAL A 128 -5.95 13.08 1.14
N SER A 129 -5.02 12.15 0.93
CA SER A 129 -4.59 11.20 1.96
C SER A 129 -3.53 11.77 2.90
N ASN A 130 -2.68 12.69 2.42
CA ASN A 130 -1.51 13.21 3.13
C ASN A 130 -1.61 14.71 3.39
N GLU A 131 -2.80 15.20 3.74
CA GLU A 131 -3.10 16.62 3.98
C GLU A 131 -2.26 17.22 5.11
N GLY A 132 -1.98 16.44 6.16
CA GLY A 132 -1.21 16.90 7.34
C GLY A 132 0.31 16.78 7.20
N VAL A 133 0.83 16.31 6.07
CA VAL A 133 2.28 16.24 5.83
C VAL A 133 2.71 17.57 5.22
N MET A 134 3.29 18.43 6.06
CA MET A 134 3.89 19.73 5.69
C MET A 134 5.39 19.58 5.45
#